data_AF-A0A958M7V9-F1
#
_entry.id   AF-A0A958M7V9-F1
#
_cell.length_a   1.000
_cell.length_b   1.000
_cell.length_c   1.000
_cell.angle_alpha   90.00
_cell.angle_beta   90.00
_cell.angle_gamma   90.00
#
_symmetry.space_group_name_H-M   'P 1'
#
loop_
_entity.id
_entity.type
_entity.pdbx_description
1 polymer ?
#
loop_
_entity_poly.entity_id
_entity_poly.type
_entity_poly.pdbx_seq_one_letter_code
_entity_poly.pdbx_strand_id
1 'polypeptide(L)' 'MEIQGKIKMIDEVKTYGANGFRKREMVVTTEEQYPQHILVEFVQERCE' A
#
# COMPACT_ATOMS: atom_id res chain seq x y z
N MET A 1 3.44 14.54 0.78
CA MET A 1 4.50 13.71 1.38
C MET A 1 4.87 12.68 0.33
N GLU A 2 6.13 12.63 -0.07
CA GLU A 2 6.63 11.74 -1.13
C GLU A 2 7.56 10.71 -0.47
N ILE A 3 7.32 9.43 -0.72
CA ILE A 3 8.11 8.32 -0.17
C ILE A 3 8.67 7.55 -1.35
N GLN A 4 10.00 7.49 -1.44
CA GLN A 4 10.71 6.72 -2.44
C GLN A 4 11.36 5.50 -1.78
N GLY A 5 11.22 4.35 -2.41
CA GLY A 5 11.72 3.11 -1.86
C GLY A 5 11.41 1.90 -2.74
N LYS A 6 11.87 0.73 -2.31
CA LYS A 6 11.56 -0.54 -2.95
C LYS A 6 10.27 -1.12 -2.41
N ILE A 7 9.41 -1.55 -3.31
CA ILE A 7 8.22 -2.31 -2.95
C ILE A 7 8.66 -3.69 -2.48
N LYS A 8 8.39 -4.01 -1.20
CA LYS A 8 8.71 -5.29 -0.60
C LYS A 8 7.57 -6.29 -0.79
N MET A 9 6.33 -5.83 -0.64
CA MET A 9 5.12 -6.64 -0.82
C MET A 9 3.98 -5.78 -1.36
N ILE A 10 3.17 -6.36 -2.23
CA ILE A 10 1.90 -5.80 -2.70
C ILE A 10 0.85 -6.85 -2.39
N ASP A 11 -0.14 -6.51 -1.58
CA ASP A 11 -1.31 -7.37 -1.39
C ASP A 11 -2.31 -7.14 -2.53
N GLU A 12 -3.15 -8.14 -2.76
CA GLU A 12 -4.22 -8.06 -3.75
C GLU A 12 -5.33 -7.11 -3.29
N VAL A 13 -6.07 -6.56 -4.26
CA VAL A 13 -7.21 -5.68 -3.95
C VAL A 13 -8.32 -6.52 -3.32
N LYS A 14 -8.53 -6.36 -2.02
CA LYS A 14 -9.62 -7.03 -1.30
C LYS A 14 -10.85 -6.15 -1.31
N THR A 15 -11.99 -6.75 -1.61
CA THR A 15 -13.29 -6.06 -1.59
C THR A 15 -14.06 -6.50 -0.34
N TYR A 16 -14.37 -5.55 0.53
CA TYR A 16 -15.07 -5.79 1.78
C TYR A 16 -16.54 -5.34 1.66
N GLY A 17 -17.45 -6.30 1.89
CA GLY A 17 -18.88 -6.05 2.01
C GLY A 17 -19.62 -5.77 0.69
N ALA A 18 -20.96 -5.74 0.78
CA ALA A 18 -21.86 -5.50 -0.35
C ALA A 18 -21.76 -4.08 -0.95
N ASN A 19 -21.11 -3.15 -0.25
CA ASN A 19 -20.93 -1.75 -0.66
C ASN A 19 -19.70 -1.51 -1.56
N GLY A 20 -18.98 -2.57 -1.96
CA GLY A 20 -17.86 -2.44 -2.89
C GLY A 20 -16.64 -1.72 -2.31
N PHE A 21 -16.44 -1.76 -0.99
CA PHE A 21 -15.25 -1.13 -0.38
C PHE A 21 -14.00 -1.89 -0.79
N ARG A 22 -13.20 -1.29 -1.68
CA ARG A 22 -11.94 -1.86 -2.14
C ARG A 22 -10.80 -1.31 -1.29
N LYS A 23 -9.93 -2.21 -0.83
CA LYS A 23 -8.72 -1.88 -0.08
C LYS A 23 -7.54 -2.64 -0.68
N ARG A 24 -6.41 -1.94 -0.84
CA ARG A 24 -5.14 -2.52 -1.26
C ARG A 24 -4.04 -2.07 -0.32
N GLU A 25 -3.25 -3.01 0.16
CA GLU A 25 -2.12 -2.74 1.04
C GLU A 25 -0.82 -2.95 0.27
N MET A 26 0.15 -2.07 0.44
CA MET A 26 1.51 -2.28 -0.04
C MET A 26 2.52 -1.93 1.05
N VAL A 27 3.63 -2.67 1.09
CA VAL A 27 4.74 -2.39 1.99
C VAL A 27 5.88 -1.82 1.16
N VAL A 28 6.22 -0.56 1.43
CA VAL A 28 7.36 0.12 0.84
C VAL A 28 8.49 0.11 1.85
N THR A 29 9.68 -0.29 1.41
CA THR A 29 10.91 -0.19 2.20
C THR A 29 11.74 0.96 1.68
N THR A 30 12.07 1.92 2.53
CA THR A 30 12.94 3.04 2.14
C THR A 30 14.35 2.55 1.85
N GLU A 31 15.03 3.16 0.87
CA GLU A 31 16.42 2.82 0.48
C GLU A 31 17.47 3.65 1.24
N GLU A 32 17.13 4.14 2.43
CA GLU A 32 18.04 4.94 3.24
C GLU A 32 18.98 4.05 4.08
N GLN A 33 20.00 4.67 4.69
CA GLN A 33 20.95 4.00 5.60
C GLN A 33 20.25 3.25 6.76
N TYR A 34 18.98 3.57 7.04
CA TYR A 34 18.09 2.84 7.93
C TYR A 34 16.80 2.48 7.18
N PRO A 35 16.70 1.27 6.61
CA PRO A 35 15.50 0.85 5.90
C PRO A 35 14.31 0.80 6.87
N GLN A 36 13.26 1.54 6.54
CA GLN A 36 12.00 1.53 7.29
C GLN A 36 10.93 0.85 6.44
N HIS A 37 10.12 -0.01 7.07
CA HIS A 37 8.96 -0.62 6.45
C HIS A 37 7.75 0.27 6.67
N ILE A 38 7.30 0.92 5.60
CA ILE A 38 6.13 1.79 5.60
C ILE A 38 4.97 1.00 4.96
N LEU A 39 3.92 0.78 5.73
CA LEU A 39 2.68 0.20 5.23
C LEU A 39 1.83 1.32 4.63
N VAL A 40 1.54 1.22 3.34
CA VAL A 40 0.69 2.15 2.61
C VAL A 40 -0.62 1.45 2.29
N GLU A 41 -1.71 2.02 2.77
CA GLU A 41 -3.06 1.54 2.55
C GLU A 41 -3.77 2.44 1.54
N PHE A 42 -4.17 1.87 0.41
CA PHE A 42 -5.05 2.50 -0.55
C PHE A 42 -6.47 2.05 -0.30
N VAL A 43 -7.38 3.01 -0.17
CA VAL A 43 -8.81 2.79 0.01
C VAL A 43 -9.57 3.38 -1.18
N GLN A 44 -10.68 2.74 -1.54
CA GLN A 44 -11.70 3.26 -2.46
C GLN A 44 -11.15 3.60 -3.88
N GLU A 45 -11.39 4.82 -4.36
CA GLU A 45 -11.15 5.31 -5.74
C GLU A 45 -9.67 5.34 -6.15
N ARG A 46 -8.72 5.15 -5.24
CA ARG A 46 -7.29 5.11 -5.56
C ARG A 46 -6.74 3.71 -5.76
N CYS A 47 -7.60 2.75 -6.11
CA CYS A 47 -7.20 1.37 -6.42
C CYS A 47 -6.82 1.14 -7.90
N GLU A 48 -6.80 2.19 -8.74
CA GLU A 48 -6.39 2.15 -10.15
C GLU A 48 -5.00 2.76 -10.38
#